data_AF-A0A7Z9F3V6-F1
#
_entry.id   AF-A0A7Z9F3V6-F1
#
_cell.length_a   1.000
_cell.length_b   1.000
_cell.length_c   1.000
_cell.angle_alpha   90.00
_cell.angle_beta   90.00
_cell.angle_gamma   90.00
#
_symmetry.space_group_name_H-M   'P 1'
#
loop_
_entity.id
_entity.type
_entity.pdbx_description
1 polymer ?
#
loop_
_entity_poly.entity_id
_entity_poly.type
_entity_poly.pdbx_seq_one_letter_code
_entity_poly.pdbx_strand_id
1 'polypeptide(L)'
;MEALGFRINQTPFRLLANLPPYLTFHRHRNEPYETRVAVIEPSLMSASVLLPGLMSSPRKSQQERLARKSRRSRKLRFEEWTLFRVRPNNHPAQRIFGFARVLARSTVVGLTAVFKKAILQQNVSGVIEALEERPSIDRIRAQEMTVNVALSYLHSFGVINEDLQLGLVSQWVPGVEGLAAIRVKSEVRREYWRAD
;
A
#
# COMPACT_ATOMS: atom_id res chain seq x y z
N MET A 1 1.47 -2.58 4.46
CA MET A 1 0.94 -1.20 4.30
C MET A 1 1.88 -0.12 4.82
N GLU A 2 2.76 -0.39 5.80
CA GLU A 2 3.70 0.60 6.37
C GLU A 2 4.43 1.47 5.33
N ALA A 3 4.92 0.88 4.23
CA ALA A 3 5.60 1.60 3.16
C ALA A 3 4.73 2.60 2.35
N LEU A 4 3.41 2.58 2.52
CA LEU A 4 2.51 3.62 2.00
C LEU A 4 2.69 4.95 2.75
N GLY A 5 3.10 4.87 4.01
CA GLY A 5 3.48 6.03 4.79
C GLY A 5 4.91 6.44 4.48
N PHE A 6 5.12 7.73 4.23
CA PHE A 6 6.41 8.33 4.56
C PHE A 6 6.70 8.15 6.05
N ARG A 7 7.95 8.39 6.47
CA ARG A 7 8.42 8.21 7.86
C ARG A 7 7.42 8.67 8.94
N ILE A 8 6.75 9.81 8.74
CA ILE A 8 5.79 10.39 9.68
C ILE A 8 4.47 9.61 9.84
N ASN A 9 4.07 8.80 8.85
CA ASN A 9 2.81 8.04 8.85
C ASN A 9 3.01 6.53 8.71
N GLN A 10 4.24 6.01 8.80
CA GLN A 10 4.52 4.57 8.75
C GLN A 10 3.74 3.80 9.83
N THR A 11 3.80 4.28 11.08
CA THR A 11 3.12 3.67 12.22
C THR A 11 1.60 3.53 12.03
N PRO A 12 0.83 4.60 11.74
CA PRO A 12 -0.61 4.46 11.53
C PRO A 12 -0.93 3.56 10.33
N PHE A 13 -0.13 3.55 9.26
CA PHE A 13 -0.31 2.61 8.15
C PHE A 13 -0.06 1.15 8.55
N ARG A 14 0.92 0.88 9.41
CA ARG A 14 1.17 -0.45 9.97
C ARG A 14 0.02 -0.91 10.85
N LEU A 15 -0.48 -0.03 11.72
CA LEU A 15 -1.65 -0.33 12.56
C LEU A 15 -2.89 -0.61 11.72
N LEU A 16 -3.15 0.20 10.69
CA LEU A 16 -4.28 0.03 9.77
C LEU A 16 -4.29 -1.34 9.09
N ALA A 17 -3.11 -1.89 8.75
CA ALA A 17 -2.98 -3.20 8.12
C ALA A 17 -3.59 -4.33 8.96
N ASN A 18 -3.65 -4.16 10.29
CA ASN A 18 -4.13 -5.15 11.24
C ASN A 18 -5.61 -4.95 11.61
N LEU A 19 -6.27 -3.91 11.10
CA LEU A 19 -7.64 -3.56 11.50
C LEU A 19 -8.70 -4.35 10.71
N PRO A 20 -8.85 -4.20 9.37
CA PRO A 20 -9.78 -5.05 8.64
C PRO A 20 -9.12 -6.42 8.37
N PRO A 21 -9.76 -7.54 8.76
CA PRO A 21 -9.27 -8.87 8.40
C PRO A 21 -9.28 -9.04 6.88
N TYR A 22 -8.15 -9.47 6.29
CA TYR A 22 -8.06 -9.72 4.84
C TYR A 22 -9.13 -10.72 4.36
N LEU A 23 -9.49 -11.68 5.20
CA LEU A 23 -10.54 -12.67 4.91
C LEU A 23 -11.89 -12.01 4.57
N THR A 24 -12.19 -10.85 5.15
CA THR A 24 -13.39 -10.07 4.85
C THR A 24 -13.42 -9.67 3.38
N PHE A 25 -12.28 -9.26 2.83
CA PHE A 25 -12.17 -8.87 1.43
C PHE A 25 -12.20 -10.08 0.51
N HIS A 26 -11.53 -11.16 0.90
CA HIS A 26 -11.45 -12.39 0.11
C HIS A 26 -12.83 -13.04 -0.15
N ARG A 27 -13.83 -12.84 0.72
CA ARG A 27 -15.21 -13.28 0.48
C ARG A 27 -15.84 -12.69 -0.78
N HIS A 28 -15.38 -11.50 -1.19
CA HIS A 28 -15.86 -10.81 -2.38
C HIS A 28 -15.00 -11.10 -3.62
N ARG A 29 -14.11 -12.10 -3.60
CA ARG A 29 -13.19 -12.36 -4.72
C ARG A 29 -13.88 -12.61 -6.06
N ASN A 30 -15.07 -13.21 -6.04
CA ASN A 30 -15.86 -13.52 -7.23
C ASN A 30 -16.71 -12.33 -7.72
N GLU A 31 -16.75 -11.25 -6.96
CA GLU A 31 -17.48 -10.04 -7.36
C GLU A 31 -16.72 -9.27 -8.45
N PRO A 32 -17.42 -8.48 -9.28
CA PRO A 32 -16.80 -7.54 -10.21
C PRO A 32 -15.81 -6.60 -9.51
N TYR A 33 -14.78 -6.16 -10.24
CA TYR A 33 -13.69 -5.35 -9.68
C TYR A 33 -14.18 -4.12 -8.92
N GLU A 34 -15.10 -3.33 -9.50
CA GLU A 34 -15.63 -2.13 -8.85
C GLU A 34 -16.43 -2.44 -7.59
N THR A 35 -17.11 -3.59 -7.52
CA THR A 35 -17.78 -4.05 -6.30
C THR A 35 -16.75 -4.38 -5.22
N ARG A 36 -15.64 -5.03 -5.56
CA ARG A 36 -14.54 -5.30 -4.61
C ARG A 36 -13.95 -4.00 -4.07
N VAL A 37 -13.68 -3.02 -4.95
CA VAL A 37 -13.22 -1.69 -4.55
C VAL A 37 -14.22 -1.03 -3.61
N ALA A 38 -15.52 -1.05 -3.94
CA ALA A 38 -16.59 -0.46 -3.13
C ALA A 38 -16.76 -1.11 -1.75
N VAL A 39 -16.20 -2.30 -1.51
CA VAL A 39 -16.15 -2.94 -0.19
C VAL A 39 -14.85 -2.62 0.55
N ILE A 40 -13.70 -2.79 -0.12
CA ILE A 40 -12.37 -2.66 0.50
C ILE A 40 -12.11 -1.21 0.89
N GLU A 41 -12.41 -0.28 -0.01
CA GLU A 41 -12.11 1.14 0.15
C GLU A 41 -12.82 1.76 1.37
N PRO A 42 -14.16 1.65 1.53
CA PRO A 42 -14.83 2.20 2.70
C PRO A 42 -14.43 1.49 3.99
N SER A 43 -14.05 0.21 3.92
CA SER A 43 -13.60 -0.54 5.10
C SER A 43 -12.28 0.02 5.63
N LEU A 44 -11.29 0.22 4.76
CA LEU A 44 -10.01 0.83 5.14
C LEU A 44 -10.17 2.29 5.58
N MET A 45 -11.01 3.07 4.89
CA MET A 45 -11.27 4.47 5.25
C MET A 45 -12.02 4.61 6.58
N SER A 46 -12.97 3.71 6.86
CA SER A 46 -13.67 3.68 8.14
C SER A 46 -12.74 3.31 9.29
N ALA A 47 -11.81 2.37 9.05
CA ALA A 47 -10.82 1.95 10.03
C ALA A 47 -9.73 3.01 10.28
N SER A 48 -9.37 3.80 9.27
CA SER A 48 -8.38 4.88 9.40
C SER A 48 -8.91 6.13 10.08
N VAL A 49 -10.24 6.31 10.12
CA VAL A 49 -10.89 7.55 10.60
C VAL A 49 -10.50 8.78 9.78
N LEU A 50 -9.93 8.58 8.59
CA LEU A 50 -9.65 9.63 7.61
C LEU A 50 -10.83 9.85 6.67
N LEU A 51 -12.06 9.57 7.14
CA LEU A 51 -13.28 9.75 6.35
C LEU A 51 -13.24 11.12 5.66
N PRO A 52 -13.57 11.21 4.37
CA PRO A 52 -13.27 12.40 3.60
C PRO A 52 -14.09 13.60 4.11
N GLY A 53 -13.51 14.40 5.01
CA GLY A 53 -13.81 15.82 5.08
C GLY A 53 -13.40 16.55 3.78
N LEU A 54 -12.57 15.89 2.96
CA LEU A 54 -11.85 16.47 1.82
C LEU A 54 -12.47 16.23 0.43
N MET A 55 -13.58 15.47 0.32
CA MET A 55 -14.23 15.25 -0.98
C MET A 55 -15.74 15.46 -0.87
N SER A 56 -16.20 16.62 -1.32
CA SER A 56 -17.61 16.89 -1.65
C SER A 56 -17.98 16.11 -2.91
N SER A 57 -18.10 14.79 -2.81
CA SER A 57 -18.49 13.91 -3.93
C SER A 57 -19.76 13.14 -3.56
N PRO A 58 -20.67 12.86 -4.51
CA PRO A 58 -21.78 11.92 -4.31
C PRO A 58 -21.33 10.54 -3.78
N ARG A 59 -20.07 10.16 -4.00
CA ARG A 59 -19.47 8.94 -3.42
C ARG A 59 -19.32 9.01 -1.89
N LYS A 60 -19.20 10.19 -1.30
CA LYS A 60 -19.03 10.37 0.16
C LYS A 60 -20.23 9.83 0.94
N SER A 61 -21.46 10.15 0.52
CA SER A 61 -22.67 9.67 1.21
C SER A 61 -22.81 8.14 1.13
N GLN A 62 -22.46 7.55 -0.02
CA GLN A 62 -22.43 6.10 -0.20
C GLN A 62 -21.33 5.45 0.66
N GLN A 63 -20.13 6.01 0.66
CA GLN A 63 -19.00 5.54 1.49
C GLN A 63 -19.31 5.66 2.98
N GLU A 64 -19.91 6.75 3.43
CA GLU A 64 -20.35 6.92 4.82
C GLU A 64 -21.42 5.90 5.21
N ARG A 65 -22.40 5.63 4.33
CA ARG A 65 -23.40 4.57 4.55
C ARG A 65 -22.76 3.20 4.68
N LEU A 66 -21.80 2.86 3.83
CA LEU A 66 -21.07 1.59 3.87
C LEU A 66 -20.16 1.51 5.11
N ALA A 67 -19.47 2.59 5.46
CA ALA A 67 -18.63 2.70 6.66
C ALA A 67 -19.44 2.54 7.95
N ARG A 68 -20.68 3.04 8.01
CA ARG A 68 -21.59 2.86 9.15
C ARG A 68 -21.96 1.40 9.39
N LYS A 69 -22.03 0.57 8.34
CA LYS A 69 -22.24 -0.89 8.48
C LYS A 69 -21.02 -1.61 9.07
N SER A 70 -19.83 -1.02 8.98
CA SER A 70 -18.55 -1.55 9.50
C SER A 70 -18.28 -1.19 10.98
N ARG A 71 -19.22 -0.56 11.69
CA ARG A 71 -19.06 -0.03 13.08
C ARG A 71 -18.58 -1.02 14.15
N ARG A 72 -18.63 -2.34 13.91
CA ARG A 72 -18.15 -3.36 14.85
C ARG A 72 -16.62 -3.56 14.83
N SER A 73 -15.92 -2.91 13.91
CA SER A 73 -14.47 -3.07 13.73
C SER A 73 -13.69 -2.04 14.55
N ARG A 74 -12.58 -2.46 15.17
CA ARG A 74 -11.62 -1.55 15.81
C ARG A 74 -11.13 -0.50 14.80
N LYS A 75 -10.98 0.75 15.25
CA LYS A 75 -10.54 1.89 14.45
C LYS A 75 -9.27 2.52 15.02
N LEU A 76 -8.53 3.21 14.17
CA LEU A 76 -7.46 4.13 14.60
C LEU A 76 -8.06 5.37 15.27
N ARG A 77 -7.22 6.15 15.94
CA ARG A 77 -7.58 7.51 16.34
C ARG A 77 -7.11 8.50 15.28
N PHE A 78 -7.82 9.62 15.11
CA PHE A 78 -7.47 10.62 14.09
C PHE A 78 -6.08 11.21 14.35
N GLU A 79 -5.72 11.37 15.62
CA GLU A 79 -4.45 11.93 16.09
C GLU A 79 -3.24 11.03 15.80
N GLU A 80 -3.46 9.76 15.41
CA GLU A 80 -2.38 8.88 14.96
C GLU A 80 -1.83 9.30 13.59
N TRP A 81 -2.56 10.15 12.85
CA TRP A 81 -2.14 10.65 11.54
C TRP A 81 -1.50 12.03 11.63
N THR A 82 -0.31 12.16 11.03
CA THR A 82 0.29 13.47 10.78
C THR A 82 -0.16 13.99 9.41
N LEU A 83 -1.04 15.00 9.41
CA LEU A 83 -1.63 15.57 8.19
C LEU A 83 -1.11 16.98 7.84
N PHE A 84 -0.44 17.66 8.78
CA PHE A 84 0.06 19.01 8.58
C PHE A 84 1.12 19.06 7.46
N ARG A 85 0.94 19.99 6.51
CA ARG A 85 1.83 20.23 5.35
C ARG A 85 2.07 19.00 4.46
N VAL A 86 1.21 17.97 4.54
CA VAL A 86 1.28 16.84 3.61
C VAL A 86 0.74 17.28 2.25
N ARG A 87 1.54 17.10 1.19
CA ARG A 87 1.11 17.39 -0.19
C ARG A 87 -0.14 16.55 -0.53
N PRO A 88 -1.10 17.06 -1.32
CA PRO A 88 -2.34 16.33 -1.61
C PRO A 88 -2.14 14.88 -2.09
N ASN A 89 -1.19 14.65 -3.02
CA ASN A 89 -0.87 13.30 -3.53
C ASN A 89 -0.22 12.37 -2.48
N ASN A 90 0.32 12.95 -1.41
CA ASN A 90 0.92 12.21 -0.29
C ASN A 90 -0.04 12.06 0.89
N HIS A 91 -1.26 12.61 0.80
CA HIS A 91 -2.23 12.53 1.87
C HIS A 91 -2.55 11.05 2.15
N PRO A 92 -2.54 10.60 3.43
CA PRO A 92 -2.74 9.19 3.74
C PRO A 92 -4.05 8.62 3.18
N ALA A 93 -5.14 9.41 3.18
CA ALA A 93 -6.40 9.01 2.54
C ALA A 93 -6.23 8.63 1.05
N GLN A 94 -5.47 9.43 0.28
CA GLN A 94 -5.22 9.14 -1.14
C GLN A 94 -4.43 7.84 -1.32
N ARG A 95 -3.45 7.60 -0.47
CA ARG A 95 -2.63 6.37 -0.48
C ARG A 95 -3.47 5.14 -0.06
N ILE A 96 -4.40 5.30 0.88
CA ILE A 96 -5.37 4.26 1.26
C ILE A 96 -6.30 3.94 0.08
N PHE A 97 -6.81 4.95 -0.63
CA PHE A 97 -7.63 4.76 -1.83
C PHE A 97 -6.89 3.96 -2.91
N GLY A 98 -5.64 4.34 -3.21
CA GLY A 98 -4.83 3.61 -4.19
C GLY A 98 -4.56 2.17 -3.75
N PHE A 99 -4.19 1.97 -2.49
CA PHE A 99 -3.91 0.62 -2.00
C PHE A 99 -5.15 -0.27 -1.93
N ALA A 100 -6.34 0.29 -1.67
CA ALA A 100 -7.60 -0.46 -1.75
C ALA A 100 -7.83 -1.05 -3.15
N ARG A 101 -7.47 -0.31 -4.20
CA ARG A 101 -7.55 -0.77 -5.60
C ARG A 101 -6.52 -1.84 -5.92
N VAL A 102 -5.28 -1.69 -5.43
CA VAL A 102 -4.25 -2.74 -5.50
C VAL A 102 -4.75 -4.03 -4.82
N LEU A 103 -5.33 -3.91 -3.62
CA LEU A 103 -5.92 -5.05 -2.91
C LEU A 103 -7.08 -5.67 -3.70
N ALA A 104 -7.98 -4.85 -4.26
CA ALA A 104 -9.11 -5.30 -5.06
C ALA A 104 -8.68 -6.09 -6.31
N ARG A 105 -7.57 -5.71 -6.97
CA ARG A 105 -6.98 -6.52 -8.06
C ARG A 105 -6.47 -7.86 -7.55
N SER A 106 -5.81 -7.85 -6.40
CA SER A 106 -5.21 -9.06 -5.82
C SER A 106 -6.18 -9.98 -5.09
N THR A 107 -7.44 -9.58 -4.85
CA THR A 107 -8.37 -10.34 -3.99
C THR A 107 -8.71 -11.72 -4.56
N VAL A 108 -8.62 -11.90 -5.88
CA VAL A 108 -8.90 -13.16 -6.59
C VAL A 108 -7.90 -14.25 -6.23
N VAL A 109 -6.61 -13.94 -6.35
CA VAL A 109 -5.52 -14.91 -6.25
C VAL A 109 -4.60 -14.69 -5.06
N GLY A 110 -4.75 -13.57 -4.35
CA GLY A 110 -3.87 -13.12 -3.28
C GLY A 110 -2.71 -12.26 -3.76
N LEU A 111 -2.27 -11.31 -2.92
CA LEU A 111 -1.16 -10.40 -3.20
C LEU A 111 0.14 -11.16 -3.50
N THR A 112 0.42 -12.23 -2.74
CA THR A 112 1.58 -13.10 -2.93
C THR A 112 1.61 -13.72 -4.32
N ALA A 113 0.49 -14.27 -4.79
CA ALA A 113 0.41 -14.89 -6.12
C ALA A 113 0.57 -13.85 -7.23
N VAL A 114 -0.01 -12.64 -7.06
CA VAL A 114 0.20 -11.52 -7.99
C VAL A 114 1.69 -11.18 -8.09
N PHE A 115 2.38 -11.01 -6.96
CA PHE A 115 3.80 -10.66 -6.96
C PHE A 115 4.70 -11.79 -7.48
N LYS A 116 4.41 -13.05 -7.13
CA LYS A 116 5.09 -14.22 -7.68
C LYS A 116 4.96 -14.26 -9.21
N LYS A 117 3.75 -14.11 -9.73
CA LYS A 117 3.54 -14.08 -11.19
C LYS A 117 4.31 -12.92 -11.83
N ALA A 118 4.25 -11.74 -11.22
CA ALA A 118 4.88 -10.54 -11.75
C ALA A 118 6.42 -10.63 -11.78
N ILE A 119 7.04 -11.17 -10.72
CA ILE A 119 8.49 -11.35 -10.68
C ILE A 119 8.95 -12.40 -11.71
N LEU A 120 8.19 -13.48 -11.90
CA LEU A 120 8.53 -14.50 -12.89
C LEU A 120 8.38 -14.02 -14.34
N GLN A 121 7.45 -13.09 -14.60
CA GLN A 121 7.20 -12.59 -15.95
C GLN A 121 8.10 -11.42 -16.35
N GLN A 122 8.36 -10.50 -15.43
CA GLN A 122 9.00 -9.21 -15.73
C GLN A 122 10.00 -8.77 -14.65
N ASN A 123 10.45 -9.70 -13.80
CA ASN A 123 11.34 -9.41 -12.69
C ASN A 123 10.79 -8.27 -11.81
N VAL A 124 11.66 -7.43 -11.22
CA VAL A 124 11.30 -6.32 -10.33
C VAL A 124 10.30 -5.35 -10.98
N SER A 125 10.35 -5.12 -12.30
CA SER A 125 9.44 -4.20 -12.99
C SER A 125 7.99 -4.64 -12.88
N GLY A 126 7.71 -5.94 -13.00
CA GLY A 126 6.35 -6.44 -12.87
C GLY A 126 5.75 -6.18 -11.48
N VAL A 127 6.56 -6.28 -10.42
CA VAL A 127 6.11 -6.00 -9.04
C VAL A 127 5.82 -4.51 -8.85
N ILE A 128 6.64 -3.63 -9.44
CA ILE A 128 6.41 -2.18 -9.45
C ILE A 128 5.07 -1.88 -10.15
N GLU A 129 4.84 -2.44 -11.33
CA GLU A 129 3.61 -2.25 -12.09
C GLU A 129 2.37 -2.78 -11.36
N ALA A 130 2.48 -3.93 -10.69
CA ALA A 130 1.39 -4.48 -9.90
C ALA A 130 0.97 -3.55 -8.74
N LEU A 131 1.94 -2.83 -8.16
CA LEU A 131 1.75 -1.90 -7.05
C LEU A 131 1.32 -0.49 -7.49
N GLU A 132 1.62 -0.09 -8.72
CA GLU A 132 1.28 1.24 -9.22
C GLU A 132 -0.24 1.43 -9.31
N GLU A 133 -0.71 2.60 -8.88
CA GLU A 133 -2.10 3.02 -8.92
C GLU A 133 -2.18 4.55 -8.95
N ARG A 134 -2.10 5.15 -10.14
CA ARG A 134 -2.02 6.61 -10.26
C ARG A 134 -3.35 7.30 -9.94
N PRO A 135 -3.32 8.49 -9.31
CA PRO A 135 -2.15 9.22 -8.81
C PRO A 135 -1.70 8.80 -7.41
N SER A 136 -2.45 7.90 -6.76
CA SER A 136 -2.32 7.53 -5.35
C SER A 136 -1.05 6.76 -5.00
N ILE A 137 -0.56 5.89 -5.88
CA ILE A 137 0.69 5.13 -5.76
C ILE A 137 1.42 5.30 -7.09
N ASP A 138 2.26 6.31 -7.16
CA ASP A 138 3.13 6.61 -8.29
C ASP A 138 4.32 5.63 -8.37
N ARG A 139 4.97 5.59 -9.54
CA ARG A 139 6.09 4.68 -9.81
C ARG A 139 7.21 4.74 -8.75
N ILE A 140 7.54 5.93 -8.26
CA ILE A 140 8.57 6.10 -7.21
C ILE A 140 8.14 5.42 -5.91
N ARG A 141 6.88 5.62 -5.47
CA ARG A 141 6.34 4.93 -4.29
C ARG A 141 6.27 3.42 -4.50
N ALA A 142 5.83 2.96 -5.67
CA ALA A 142 5.79 1.55 -5.99
C ALA A 142 7.18 0.91 -5.95
N GLN A 143 8.21 1.59 -6.48
CA GLN A 143 9.62 1.18 -6.36
C GLN A 143 10.06 1.05 -4.90
N GLU A 144 9.81 2.06 -4.07
CA GLU A 144 10.13 2.02 -2.64
C GLU A 144 9.44 0.84 -1.94
N MET A 145 8.16 0.58 -2.24
CA MET A 145 7.41 -0.54 -1.68
C MET A 145 7.96 -1.89 -2.15
N THR A 146 8.34 -2.00 -3.42
CA THR A 146 8.94 -3.21 -3.98
C THR A 146 10.24 -3.56 -3.26
N VAL A 147 11.17 -2.61 -3.19
CA VAL A 147 12.50 -2.82 -2.59
C VAL A 147 12.41 -3.07 -1.09
N ASN A 148 11.68 -2.23 -0.36
CA ASN A 148 11.69 -2.27 1.11
C ASN A 148 10.76 -3.34 1.70
N VAL A 149 9.79 -3.86 0.93
CA VAL A 149 8.78 -4.78 1.44
C VAL A 149 8.62 -6.01 0.57
N ALA A 150 8.25 -5.83 -0.71
CA ALA A 150 7.82 -6.95 -1.54
C ALA A 150 8.94 -7.97 -1.79
N LEU A 151 10.15 -7.52 -2.14
CA LEU A 151 11.27 -8.42 -2.43
C LEU A 151 11.73 -9.18 -1.18
N SER A 152 11.82 -8.50 -0.04
CA SER A 152 12.19 -9.14 1.24
C SER A 152 11.15 -10.19 1.67
N TYR A 153 9.87 -9.87 1.47
CA TYR A 153 8.77 -10.82 1.70
C TYR A 153 8.85 -12.02 0.75
N LEU A 154 9.00 -11.79 -0.56
CA LEU A 154 9.06 -12.86 -1.57
C LEU A 154 10.26 -13.79 -1.36
N HIS A 155 11.42 -13.24 -1.03
CA HIS A 155 12.61 -14.02 -0.69
C HIS A 155 12.33 -14.94 0.51
N SER A 156 11.84 -14.36 1.61
CA SER A 156 11.53 -15.14 2.82
C SER A 156 10.46 -16.19 2.56
N PHE A 157 9.42 -15.84 1.79
CA PHE A 157 8.37 -16.77 1.37
C PHE A 157 8.95 -17.91 0.51
N GLY A 158 9.86 -17.61 -0.42
CA GLY A 158 10.51 -18.60 -1.26
C GLY A 158 11.38 -19.57 -0.47
N VAL A 159 12.19 -19.07 0.47
CA VAL A 159 13.01 -19.90 1.37
C VAL A 159 12.15 -20.85 2.21
N ILE A 160 11.07 -20.35 2.81
CA ILE A 160 10.18 -21.16 3.66
C ILE A 160 9.45 -22.25 2.86
N ASN A 161 9.10 -21.98 1.61
CA ASN A 161 8.33 -22.91 0.77
C ASN A 161 9.21 -23.71 -0.20
N GLU A 162 10.54 -23.66 -0.05
CA GLU A 162 11.51 -24.33 -0.93
C GLU A 162 11.33 -23.97 -2.43
N ASP A 163 10.82 -22.77 -2.70
CA ASP A 163 10.64 -22.24 -4.05
C ASP A 163 11.93 -21.55 -4.47
N LEU A 164 12.80 -22.28 -5.18
CA LEU A 164 14.11 -21.81 -5.63
C LEU A 164 14.03 -20.51 -6.47
N GLN A 165 12.97 -20.34 -7.27
CA GLN A 165 12.83 -19.15 -8.10
C GLN A 165 12.55 -17.91 -7.23
N LEU A 166 11.79 -18.06 -6.15
CA LEU A 166 11.52 -16.98 -5.19
C LEU A 166 12.64 -16.79 -4.15
N GLY A 167 13.26 -17.89 -3.71
CA GLY A 167 14.34 -17.88 -2.71
C GLY A 167 15.59 -17.16 -3.19
N LEU A 168 15.75 -16.99 -4.51
CA LEU A 168 16.86 -16.23 -5.08
C LEU A 168 16.49 -14.79 -5.44
N VAL A 169 15.26 -14.31 -5.21
CA VAL A 169 14.77 -12.97 -5.63
C VAL A 169 15.64 -11.81 -5.12
N SER A 170 16.33 -11.98 -3.99
CA SER A 170 17.31 -11.03 -3.47
C SER A 170 18.52 -10.81 -4.40
N GLN A 171 18.85 -11.81 -5.24
CA GLN A 171 19.90 -11.76 -6.25
C GLN A 171 19.47 -11.07 -7.55
N TRP A 172 18.16 -10.86 -7.75
CA TRP A 172 17.58 -10.17 -8.91
C TRP A 172 17.60 -8.65 -8.76
N VAL A 173 18.40 -8.18 -7.80
CA VAL A 173 18.77 -6.79 -7.54
C VAL A 173 20.15 -6.44 -8.19
N PRO A 174 20.61 -6.96 -9.35
CA PRO A 174 21.77 -6.38 -10.00
C PRO A 174 21.29 -5.12 -10.73
N GLY A 175 21.55 -3.94 -10.17
CA GLY A 175 21.20 -2.65 -10.78
C GLY A 175 20.29 -1.73 -9.96
N VAL A 176 20.23 -1.90 -8.64
CA VAL A 176 19.59 -0.94 -7.73
C VAL A 176 20.60 -0.04 -7.02
N GLU A 177 21.85 0.03 -7.51
CA GLU A 177 22.85 1.01 -7.07
C GLU A 177 22.35 2.46 -7.24
N GLY A 178 21.42 2.69 -8.17
CA GLY A 178 20.71 3.96 -8.29
C GLY A 178 19.67 4.27 -7.19
N LEU A 179 19.09 3.28 -6.49
CA LEU A 179 18.08 3.54 -5.43
C LEU A 179 18.68 3.53 -4.01
N ALA A 180 19.80 2.85 -3.78
CA ALA A 180 20.64 3.13 -2.60
C ALA A 180 21.06 4.62 -2.62
N ALA A 181 21.38 5.15 -3.81
CA ALA A 181 21.60 6.58 -4.01
C ALA A 181 20.35 7.45 -3.80
N ILE A 182 19.11 6.95 -3.86
CA ILE A 182 17.90 7.72 -3.47
C ILE A 182 17.78 7.80 -1.95
N ARG A 183 18.08 6.72 -1.22
CA ARG A 183 18.16 6.74 0.24
C ARG A 183 19.24 7.74 0.70
N VAL A 184 20.43 7.67 0.10
CA VAL A 184 21.55 8.59 0.38
C VAL A 184 21.26 10.02 -0.08
N LYS A 185 20.74 10.27 -1.29
CA LYS A 185 20.38 11.64 -1.74
C LYS A 185 19.27 12.26 -0.89
N SER A 186 18.34 11.46 -0.36
CA SER A 186 17.30 11.95 0.55
C SER A 186 17.83 12.27 1.96
N GLU A 187 18.92 11.63 2.39
CA GLU A 187 19.65 11.96 3.62
C GLU A 187 20.58 13.17 3.43
N VAL A 188 21.32 13.26 2.32
CA VAL A 188 22.18 14.40 1.98
C VAL A 188 21.35 15.68 1.77
N ARG A 189 20.15 15.59 1.14
CA ARG A 189 19.24 16.76 1.07
C ARG A 189 18.71 17.20 2.44
N ARG A 190 18.73 16.36 3.48
CA ARG A 190 18.31 16.73 4.85
C ARG A 190 19.39 17.44 5.64
N GLU A 191 20.67 17.19 5.36
CA GLU A 191 21.77 17.91 6.02
C GLU A 191 21.79 19.39 5.60
N TYR A 192 21.49 19.69 4.33
CA TYR A 192 21.35 21.07 3.84
C TYR A 192 20.13 21.84 4.37
N TRP A 193 19.16 21.20 5.04
CA TRP A 193 17.99 21.87 5.65
C TRP A 193 18.05 21.90 7.19
N ARG A 194 19.14 21.39 7.80
CA ARG A 194 19.38 21.48 9.25
C ARG A 194 20.49 22.47 9.62
N ALA A 195 21.17 23.02 8.62
CA ALA A 195 22.06 24.16 8.76
C ALA A 195 21.33 25.39 8.19
N ASP A 196 20.43 25.95 9.00
CA ASP A 196 19.95 27.35 8.99
C ASP A 196 19.00 27.54 10.17
#